data_AF-A0A2H0W6V1-F1
#
_entry.id   AF-A0A2H0W6V1-F1
#
_cell.length_a   1.000
_cell.length_b   1.000
_cell.length_c   1.000
_cell.angle_alpha   90.00
_cell.angle_beta   90.00
_cell.angle_gamma   90.00
#
_symmetry.space_group_name_H-M   'P 1'
#
loop_
_entity.id
_entity.type
_entity.pdbx_description
1 polymer ?
#
loop_
_entity_poly.entity_id
_entity_poly.type
_entity_poly.pdbx_seq_one_letter_code
_entity_poly.pdbx_strand_id
1 'polypeptide(L)'
;MDKKEKELLIGASVGALAGVIAGLLFAPKSGKETQEDLKKYMHEMKNKIAKELDKAGKVTKETYEKVVDKIVKVYEVEKKITPADAKDILAKLKNNFAEVKKALK
;
A
#
# COMPACT_ATOMS: atom_id res chain seq x y z
N MET A 1 -12.10 11.38 -11.53
CA MET A 1 -10.71 11.48 -11.13
C MET A 1 -9.93 11.45 -12.40
N ASP A 2 -9.29 12.57 -12.71
CA ASP A 2 -8.59 12.76 -13.98
C ASP A 2 -7.23 12.07 -13.94
N LYS A 3 -6.57 11.97 -15.10
CA LYS A 3 -5.31 11.22 -15.24
C LYS A 3 -4.25 11.65 -14.22
N LYS A 4 -4.06 12.96 -14.02
CA LYS A 4 -3.08 13.51 -13.07
C LYS A 4 -3.37 13.10 -11.62
N GLU A 5 -4.64 13.18 -11.22
CA GLU A 5 -5.06 12.77 -9.88
C GLU A 5 -4.82 11.27 -9.65
N LYS A 6 -5.06 10.44 -10.69
CA LYS A 6 -4.77 9.00 -10.70
C LYS A 6 -3.30 8.70 -10.55
N GLU A 7 -2.45 9.36 -11.34
CA GLU A 7 -1.00 9.21 -11.26
C GLU A 7 -0.47 9.64 -9.88
N LEU A 8 -0.99 10.74 -9.33
CA LEU A 8 -0.62 11.22 -8.00
C LEU A 8 -1.02 10.22 -6.91
N LEU A 9 -2.24 9.67 -6.97
CA LEU A 9 -2.70 8.69 -6.00
C LEU A 9 -1.87 7.41 -6.05
N ILE A 10 -1.56 6.90 -7.25
CA ILE A 10 -0.69 5.73 -7.43
C ILE A 10 0.70 6.02 -6.84
N GLY A 11 1.28 7.18 -7.16
CA GLY A 11 2.59 7.60 -6.63
C GLY A 11 2.60 7.74 -5.11
N ALA A 12 1.55 8.33 -4.52
CA ALA A 12 1.42 8.48 -3.08
C ALA A 12 1.25 7.14 -2.35
N SER A 13 0.48 6.21 -2.93
CA SER A 13 0.32 4.85 -2.39
C SER A 13 1.64 4.10 -2.38
N VAL A 14 2.41 4.23 -3.46
CA VAL A 14 3.78 3.72 -3.57
C VAL A 14 4.67 4.32 -2.48
N GLY A 15 4.59 5.64 -2.26
CA GLY A 15 5.35 6.34 -1.23
C GLY A 15 4.99 5.90 0.18
N ALA A 16 3.69 5.73 0.47
CA ALA A 16 3.20 5.25 1.76
C ALA A 16 3.71 3.84 2.09
N LEU A 17 3.67 2.92 1.11
CA LEU A 17 4.25 1.57 1.27
C LEU A 17 5.77 1.63 1.52
N ALA A 18 6.50 2.48 0.80
CA ALA A 18 7.92 2.67 1.05
C ALA A 18 8.20 3.22 2.46
N GLY A 19 7.37 4.14 2.96
CA GLY A 19 7.43 4.65 4.33
C GLY A 19 7.17 3.58 5.39
N VAL A 20 6.27 2.62 5.11
CA VAL A 20 6.07 1.44 5.98
C VAL A 20 7.32 0.57 6.03
N ILE A 21 7.90 0.23 4.88
CA ILE A 21 9.15 -0.55 4.81
C ILE A 21 10.25 0.16 5.61
N ALA A 22 10.44 1.46 5.38
CA ALA A 22 11.44 2.25 6.09
C ALA A 22 11.19 2.21 7.60
N GLY A 23 9.95 2.45 8.04
CA GLY A 23 9.60 2.39 9.46
C GLY A 23 9.85 1.02 10.10
N LEU A 24 9.65 -0.07 9.36
CA LEU A 24 9.95 -1.43 9.81
C LEU A 24 11.45 -1.73 9.84
N LEU A 25 12.22 -1.22 8.88
CA LEU A 25 13.70 -1.31 8.88
C LEU A 25 14.31 -0.57 10.08
N PHE A 26 13.69 0.53 10.50
CA PHE A 26 14.11 1.29 11.69
C PHE A 26 13.54 0.74 13.01
N ALA A 27 12.56 -0.16 12.98
CA ALA A 27 11.98 -0.74 14.19
C ALA A 27 12.87 -1.87 14.77
N PRO A 28 13.16 -1.88 16.09
CA PRO A 28 14.16 -2.76 16.69
C PRO A 28 13.74 -4.23 16.90
N LYS A 29 12.80 -4.79 16.10
CA LYS A 29 12.13 -6.07 16.44
C LYS A 29 12.24 -7.22 15.45
N SER A 30 12.72 -7.00 14.23
CA SER A 30 12.69 -8.03 13.18
C SER A 30 14.11 -8.43 12.81
N GLY A 31 14.46 -9.71 12.96
CA GLY A 31 15.73 -10.24 12.46
C GLY A 31 15.93 -9.92 10.97
N LYS A 32 17.18 -9.90 10.49
CA LYS A 32 17.53 -9.49 9.12
C LYS A 32 16.73 -10.22 8.05
N GLU A 33 16.54 -11.54 8.19
CA GLU A 33 15.78 -12.37 7.24
C GLU A 33 14.31 -11.94 7.14
N THR A 34 13.67 -11.59 8.27
CA THR A 34 12.29 -11.09 8.30
C THR A 34 12.15 -9.73 7.63
N GLN A 35 13.15 -8.85 7.76
CA GLN A 35 13.14 -7.54 7.11
C GLN A 35 13.27 -7.65 5.58
N GLU A 36 14.11 -8.55 5.08
CA GLU A 36 14.29 -8.76 3.65
C GLU A 36 13.04 -9.33 2.98
N ASP A 37 12.41 -10.34 3.60
CA ASP A 37 11.16 -10.91 3.12
C ASP A 37 10.04 -9.88 3.10
N LEU A 38 9.90 -9.09 4.17
CA LEU A 38 8.89 -8.04 4.26
C LEU A 38 9.09 -6.96 3.20
N LYS A 39 10.35 -6.54 2.97
CA LYS A 39 10.70 -5.60 1.90
C LYS A 39 10.29 -6.16 0.52
N LYS A 40 10.54 -7.44 0.27
CA LYS A 40 10.13 -8.13 -0.96
C LYS A 40 8.61 -8.12 -1.11
N TYR A 41 7.87 -8.55 -0.10
CA TYR A 41 6.40 -8.60 -0.16
C TYR A 41 5.77 -7.22 -0.33
N MET A 42 6.32 -6.20 0.33
CA MET A 42 5.87 -4.82 0.17
C MET A 42 6.15 -4.28 -1.24
N HIS A 43 7.29 -4.65 -1.84
CA HIS A 43 7.58 -4.30 -3.23
C HIS A 43 6.61 -4.99 -4.21
N GLU A 44 6.25 -6.24 -3.96
CA GLU A 44 5.25 -6.95 -4.75
C GLU A 44 3.84 -6.34 -4.58
N MET A 45 3.44 -6.00 -3.35
CA MET A 45 2.19 -5.30 -3.07
C MET A 45 2.12 -3.95 -3.79
N LYS A 46 3.20 -3.16 -3.73
CA LYS A 46 3.34 -1.89 -4.46
C LYS A 46 3.04 -2.08 -5.94
N ASN A 47 3.69 -3.06 -6.57
CA ASN A 47 3.54 -3.31 -8.01
C ASN A 47 2.13 -3.80 -8.36
N LYS A 48 1.54 -4.66 -7.52
CA LYS A 48 0.16 -5.14 -7.73
C LYS A 48 -0.86 -4.01 -7.57
N ILE A 49 -0.75 -3.18 -6.53
CA ILE A 49 -1.66 -2.05 -6.29
C ILE A 49 -1.57 -1.06 -7.45
N ALA A 50 -0.35 -0.66 -7.84
CA ALA A 50 -0.16 0.25 -8.97
C ALA A 50 -0.78 -0.29 -10.26
N LYS A 51 -0.54 -1.57 -10.59
CA LYS A 51 -1.12 -2.20 -11.80
C LYS A 51 -2.64 -2.28 -11.76
N GLU A 52 -3.24 -2.67 -10.64
CA GLU A 52 -4.70 -2.78 -10.53
C GLU A 52 -5.38 -1.41 -10.59
N LEU A 53 -4.79 -0.39 -9.94
CA LEU A 53 -5.29 0.98 -10.03
C LEU A 53 -5.08 1.56 -11.44
N ASP A 54 -3.98 1.24 -12.12
CA ASP A 54 -3.72 1.70 -13.47
C ASP A 54 -4.68 1.07 -14.49
N LYS A 55 -5.02 -0.20 -14.32
CA LYS A 55 -6.08 -0.86 -15.11
C LYS A 55 -7.48 -0.35 -14.79
N ALA A 56 -7.71 0.18 -13.59
CA ALA A 56 -8.99 0.76 -13.25
C ALA A 56 -9.24 2.02 -14.10
N GLY A 57 -10.33 2.02 -14.87
CA GLY A 57 -10.71 3.18 -15.70
C GLY A 57 -10.95 4.43 -14.85
N LYS A 58 -11.64 4.28 -13.71
CA LYS A 58 -11.85 5.36 -12.74
C LYS A 58 -11.46 4.87 -11.36
N VAL A 59 -10.49 5.54 -10.73
CA VAL A 59 -10.14 5.28 -9.34
C VAL A 59 -11.04 6.12 -8.45
N THR A 60 -11.84 5.43 -7.64
CA THR A 60 -12.67 6.03 -6.58
C THR A 60 -12.16 5.57 -5.22
N LYS A 61 -12.66 6.16 -4.14
CA LYS A 61 -12.35 5.69 -2.78
C LYS A 61 -12.67 4.20 -2.64
N GLU A 62 -13.84 3.79 -3.12
CA GLU A 62 -14.29 2.41 -3.03
C GLU A 62 -13.41 1.47 -3.87
N THR A 63 -13.09 1.84 -5.11
CA THR A 63 -12.19 1.06 -5.98
C THR A 63 -10.81 0.91 -5.35
N TYR A 64 -10.28 2.01 -4.80
CA TYR A 64 -8.99 2.03 -4.14
C TYR A 64 -8.97 1.13 -2.89
N GLU A 65 -9.94 1.30 -2.00
CA GLU A 65 -10.05 0.48 -0.79
C GLU A 65 -10.21 -1.00 -1.12
N LYS A 66 -11.03 -1.35 -2.13
CA LYS A 66 -11.18 -2.73 -2.60
C LYS A 66 -9.86 -3.31 -3.10
N VAL A 67 -9.10 -2.57 -3.91
CA VAL A 67 -7.80 -3.02 -4.44
C VAL A 67 -6.80 -3.24 -3.32
N VAL A 68 -6.68 -2.25 -2.42
CA VAL A 68 -5.77 -2.30 -1.28
C VAL A 68 -6.15 -3.42 -0.31
N ASP A 69 -7.43 -3.52 0.08
CA ASP A 69 -7.92 -4.57 0.98
C ASP A 69 -7.70 -5.96 0.38
N LYS A 70 -8.01 -6.15 -0.91
CA LYS A 70 -7.80 -7.42 -1.60
C LYS A 70 -6.32 -7.81 -1.59
N ILE A 71 -5.45 -6.89 -1.97
CA ILE A 71 -4.03 -7.19 -2.09
C ILE A 71 -3.43 -7.47 -0.72
N VAL A 72 -3.65 -6.61 0.28
CA VAL A 72 -3.08 -6.83 1.63
C VAL A 72 -3.60 -8.12 2.26
N LYS A 73 -4.90 -8.42 2.13
CA LYS A 73 -5.47 -9.68 2.64
C LYS A 73 -4.85 -10.92 2.01
N VAL A 74 -4.47 -10.87 0.72
CA VAL A 74 -3.78 -12.01 0.08
C VAL A 74 -2.46 -12.29 0.79
N TYR A 75 -1.65 -11.26 1.08
CA TYR A 75 -0.37 -11.45 1.77
C TYR A 75 -0.54 -11.84 3.24
N GLU A 76 -1.60 -11.36 3.89
CA GLU A 76 -1.95 -11.77 5.25
C GLU A 76 -2.35 -13.26 5.32
N VAL A 77 -3.26 -13.70 4.44
CA VAL A 77 -3.72 -15.10 4.36
C VAL A 77 -2.59 -16.04 3.96
N GLU A 78 -1.70 -15.60 3.05
CA GLU A 78 -0.49 -16.34 2.68
C GLU A 78 0.59 -16.32 3.78
N LYS A 79 0.33 -15.70 4.95
CA LYS A 79 1.26 -15.54 6.07
C LYS A 79 2.59 -14.88 5.70
N LYS A 80 2.58 -14.09 4.62
CA LYS A 80 3.73 -13.30 4.16
C LYS A 80 3.90 -12.04 5.00
N ILE A 81 2.82 -11.55 5.59
CA ILE A 81 2.81 -10.44 6.55
C ILE A 81 1.98 -10.85 7.77
N THR A 82 2.23 -10.21 8.91
CA THR A 82 1.42 -10.47 10.10
C THR A 82 0.08 -9.72 10.03
N PRO A 83 -0.94 -10.12 10.82
CA PRO A 83 -2.18 -9.36 10.93
C PRO A 83 -1.97 -7.92 11.44
N ALA A 84 -0.93 -7.72 12.26
CA ALA A 84 -0.55 -6.38 12.71
C ALA A 84 -0.02 -5.53 11.55
N ASP A 85 0.92 -6.07 10.76
CA ASP A 85 1.44 -5.39 9.57
C ASP A 85 0.32 -5.09 8.58
N ALA A 86 -0.57 -6.05 8.33
CA ALA A 86 -1.72 -5.89 7.45
C ALA A 86 -2.59 -4.71 7.90
N LYS A 87 -2.93 -4.65 9.20
CA LYS A 87 -3.71 -3.54 9.77
C LYS A 87 -3.01 -2.19 9.61
N ASP A 88 -1.71 -2.12 9.89
CA ASP A 88 -0.91 -0.89 9.75
C ASP A 88 -0.79 -0.43 8.30
N ILE A 89 -0.55 -1.36 7.37
CA ILE A 89 -0.48 -1.08 5.93
C ILE A 89 -1.83 -0.57 5.44
N LEU A 90 -2.94 -1.23 5.80
CA LEU A 90 -4.28 -0.81 5.41
C LEU A 90 -4.61 0.58 5.95
N ALA A 91 -4.33 0.84 7.23
CA ALA A 91 -4.57 2.14 7.83
C ALA A 91 -3.80 3.25 7.10
N LYS A 92 -2.50 3.05 6.84
CA LYS A 92 -1.67 4.03 6.15
C LYS A 92 -2.10 4.26 4.70
N LEU A 93 -2.40 3.20 3.95
CA LEU A 93 -2.87 3.33 2.57
C LEU A 93 -4.24 4.02 2.49
N LYS A 94 -5.18 3.71 3.39
CA LYS A 94 -6.51 4.35 3.42
C LYS A 94 -6.43 5.82 3.84
N ASN A 95 -5.59 6.15 4.82
CA ASN A 95 -5.34 7.53 5.22
C ASN A 95 -4.67 8.33 4.08
N ASN A 96 -3.67 7.74 3.41
CA ASN A 96 -2.99 8.39 2.29
C ASN A 96 -3.95 8.78 1.17
N PHE A 97 -4.93 7.94 0.84
CA PHE A 97 -5.97 8.28 -0.14
C PHE A 97 -6.73 9.55 0.26
N ALA A 98 -7.10 9.69 1.54
CA ALA A 98 -7.80 10.86 2.03
C ALA A 98 -6.92 12.12 1.98
N GLU A 99 -5.63 12.00 2.29
CA GLU A 99 -4.66 13.10 2.20
C GLU A 99 -4.45 13.57 0.76
N VAL A 100 -4.23 12.64 -0.17
CA VAL A 100 -4.07 12.97 -1.59
C VAL A 100 -5.33 13.65 -2.12
N LYS A 101 -6.51 13.14 -1.78
CA LYS A 101 -7.78 13.75 -2.20
C LYS A 101 -7.99 15.16 -1.61
N LYS A 102 -7.49 15.43 -0.40
CA LYS A 102 -7.52 16.78 0.18
C LYS A 102 -6.54 17.71 -0.51
N ALA A 103 -5.34 17.24 -0.87
CA ALA A 103 -4.32 18.04 -1.56
C ALA A 103 -4.68 18.37 -3.01
N LEU A 104 -5.61 17.61 -3.61
CA LEU A 104 -6.14 17.83 -4.96
C LEU A 104 -7.37 18.77 -5.01
N LYS A 105 -7.94 19.12 -3.86
CA LYS A 105 -9.01 20.13 -3.75
C LYS A 105 -8.43 21.52 -3.63
#